data_AF-A0A942CUZ5-F1
#
_entry.id   AF-A0A942CUZ5-F1
#
_cell.length_a   1.000
_cell.length_b   1.000
_cell.length_c   1.000
_cell.angle_alpha   90.00
_cell.angle_beta   90.00
_cell.angle_gamma   90.00
#
_symmetry.space_group_name_H-M   'P 1'
#
loop_
_entity.id
_entity.type
_entity.pdbx_description
1 polymer ?
#
loop_
_entity_poly.entity_id
_entity_poly.type
_entity_poly.pdbx_seq_one_letter_code
_entity_poly.pdbx_strand_id
1 'polypeptide(L)'
;MGFALLLAAGATLSVQGQEKPAAPTPQVQGEPPQTQKTSISGQIFVKTPLELFLGFKPNLAPFEIPDHAPPLRVSQKYAYAFHQAEDFKAHLGNVVQAAFQQGFDSQPHYGQGWGPYAQRYGAAEADQVTSCFFIYGFFPHLFKTDPRYFRKKHGSVWSRMNYAASRTLITRRDSGGLTFNTPQVVGQLFQSGISTAYYPAQDRDPGQVFQSWGLSLLFNSGYNIAAEFYPDIWHKVLRRK
;
A
#
# COMPACT_ATOMS: atom_id res chain seq x y z
N MET A 1 -34.92 23.03 -70.77
CA MET A 1 -33.88 23.37 -71.76
C MET A 1 -32.60 23.61 -70.96
N GLY A 2 -31.48 22.91 -71.04
CA GLY A 2 -30.95 21.89 -71.95
C GLY A 2 -29.42 22.04 -71.93
N PHE A 3 -28.71 21.00 -71.47
CA PHE A 3 -27.31 20.60 -71.73
C PHE A 3 -26.13 21.62 -71.66
N ALA A 4 -25.10 21.28 -70.87
CA ALA A 4 -23.75 20.98 -71.39
C ALA A 4 -22.83 20.37 -70.32
N LEU A 5 -22.39 19.14 -70.58
CA LEU A 5 -21.21 18.48 -70.00
C LEU A 5 -19.94 19.06 -70.62
N LEU A 6 -18.84 19.17 -69.86
CA LEU A 6 -17.49 19.07 -70.44
C LEU A 6 -16.47 18.57 -69.41
N LEU A 7 -15.61 17.69 -69.90
CA LEU A 7 -14.71 16.76 -69.22
C LEU A 7 -13.33 17.36 -68.87
N ALA A 8 -12.80 16.88 -67.75
CA ALA A 8 -11.42 16.47 -67.41
C ALA A 8 -10.19 17.23 -67.96
N ALA A 9 -9.31 17.61 -67.03
CA ALA A 9 -7.86 17.45 -67.16
C ALA A 9 -7.23 17.27 -65.75
N GLY A 10 -6.44 16.22 -65.56
CA GLY A 10 -5.74 15.93 -64.32
C GLY A 10 -4.39 16.65 -64.21
N ALA A 11 -3.96 16.92 -62.97
CA ALA A 11 -2.58 17.20 -62.63
C ALA A 11 -2.30 16.69 -61.21
N THR A 12 -1.37 15.75 -61.09
CA THR A 12 -0.80 15.26 -59.83
C THR A 12 0.19 16.28 -59.28
N LEU A 13 0.06 16.66 -58.00
CA LEU A 13 1.08 17.42 -57.28
C LEU A 13 1.39 16.75 -55.94
N SER A 14 2.64 16.30 -55.82
CA SER A 14 3.34 15.86 -54.63
C SER A 14 3.56 17.01 -53.65
N VAL A 15 3.32 16.80 -52.34
CA VAL A 15 3.64 17.79 -51.29
C VAL A 15 4.71 17.23 -50.35
N GLN A 16 5.91 17.81 -50.44
CA GLN A 16 7.03 17.71 -49.50
C GLN A 16 6.76 18.56 -48.24
N GLY A 17 7.28 18.10 -47.09
CA GLY A 17 7.16 18.76 -45.78
C GLY A 17 7.89 20.11 -45.69
N GLN A 18 7.37 21.00 -44.85
CA GLN A 18 8.00 22.28 -44.50
C GLN A 18 8.21 22.40 -42.97
N GLU A 19 9.47 22.58 -42.59
CA GLU A 19 9.94 23.15 -41.31
C GLU A 19 9.85 24.69 -41.33
N LYS A 20 9.71 25.34 -40.16
CA LYS A 20 9.75 26.81 -39.99
C LYS A 20 10.50 27.21 -38.67
N PRO A 21 11.25 28.34 -38.62
CA PRO A 21 12.56 28.46 -37.95
C PRO A 21 12.64 29.38 -36.69
N ALA A 22 13.81 29.39 -36.02
CA ALA A 22 14.25 30.31 -34.93
C ALA A 22 14.82 31.65 -35.47
N ALA A 23 15.07 32.77 -34.77
CA ALA A 23 15.15 33.23 -33.36
C ALA A 23 14.86 34.78 -33.32
N PRO A 24 14.86 35.56 -32.20
CA PRO A 24 16.12 36.01 -31.51
C PRO A 24 16.00 36.37 -29.99
N THR A 25 17.14 36.60 -29.31
CA THR A 25 17.26 37.15 -27.92
C THR A 25 18.05 38.47 -27.96
N PRO A 26 17.80 39.49 -27.09
CA PRO A 26 18.64 39.69 -25.88
C PRO A 26 18.05 40.46 -24.64
N GLN A 27 18.54 40.07 -23.45
CA GLN A 27 18.93 40.83 -22.21
C GLN A 27 17.96 41.43 -21.12
N VAL A 28 18.12 40.85 -19.92
CA VAL A 28 17.98 41.19 -18.47
C VAL A 28 17.57 42.61 -17.99
N GLN A 29 16.51 42.70 -17.15
CA GLN A 29 16.48 43.45 -15.86
C GLN A 29 15.18 43.24 -15.04
N GLY A 30 15.32 42.97 -13.72
CA GLY A 30 14.30 43.22 -12.68
C GLY A 30 13.72 42.00 -11.94
N GLU A 31 14.18 41.74 -10.71
CA GLU A 31 13.53 40.85 -9.73
C GLU A 31 12.57 41.68 -8.83
N PRO A 32 11.37 41.17 -8.44
CA PRO A 32 11.21 40.66 -7.07
C PRO A 32 10.19 39.48 -6.96
N PRO A 33 9.94 38.98 -5.73
CA PRO A 33 10.38 37.67 -5.24
C PRO A 33 9.56 36.48 -5.81
N GLN A 34 10.25 35.48 -6.36
CA GLN A 34 9.61 34.20 -6.69
C GLN A 34 9.56 33.31 -5.44
N THR A 35 8.33 32.92 -5.09
CA THR A 35 8.00 31.90 -4.11
C THR A 35 8.83 30.64 -4.38
N GLN A 36 9.73 30.34 -3.45
CA GLN A 36 10.63 29.21 -3.49
C GLN A 36 9.81 27.91 -3.62
N LYS A 37 9.76 27.33 -4.81
CA LYS A 37 9.49 25.90 -4.98
C LYS A 37 10.68 25.18 -4.37
N THR A 38 10.58 24.86 -3.09
CA THR A 38 11.56 24.03 -2.39
C THR A 38 11.65 22.69 -3.10
N SER A 39 12.74 22.52 -3.85
CA SER A 39 13.19 21.26 -4.41
C SER A 39 13.33 20.24 -3.28
N ILE A 40 12.39 19.31 -3.17
CA ILE A 40 12.45 18.16 -2.24
C ILE A 40 13.32 17.06 -2.87
N SER A 41 14.52 17.39 -3.32
CA SER A 41 15.47 16.39 -3.86
C SER A 41 16.80 16.35 -3.10
N GLY A 42 16.91 17.01 -1.95
CA GLY A 42 18.20 17.20 -1.28
C GLY A 42 18.42 16.51 0.07
N GLN A 43 17.48 15.75 0.64
CA GLN A 43 17.67 15.20 2.01
C GLN A 43 17.26 13.74 2.24
N ILE A 44 16.80 13.03 1.22
CA ILE A 44 16.64 11.58 1.34
C ILE A 44 17.98 10.98 0.95
N PHE A 45 18.89 10.72 1.89
CA PHE A 45 19.94 9.67 1.83
C PHE A 45 21.03 9.93 2.90
N VAL A 46 20.75 9.62 4.17
CA VAL A 46 21.72 8.97 5.10
C VAL A 46 20.94 8.26 6.23
N LYS A 47 20.02 7.34 5.94
CA LYS A 47 19.49 6.41 6.96
C LYS A 47 19.22 5.04 6.34
N THR A 48 19.64 3.99 7.04
CA THR A 48 19.41 2.61 6.57
C THR A 48 17.91 2.30 6.51
N PRO A 49 17.43 1.33 5.68
CA PRO A 49 16.02 0.94 5.64
C PRO A 49 15.48 0.56 7.03
N LEU A 50 16.35 -0.03 7.86
CA LEU A 50 16.06 -0.35 9.25
C LEU A 50 15.87 0.92 10.10
N GLU A 51 16.65 1.98 9.90
CA GLU A 51 16.46 3.27 10.58
C GLU A 51 15.27 4.09 10.05
N LEU A 52 14.87 3.89 8.79
CA LEU A 52 13.63 4.47 8.26
C LEU A 52 12.41 3.78 8.89
N PHE A 53 12.48 2.45 9.05
CA PHE A 53 11.46 1.64 9.72
C PHE A 53 11.44 1.81 11.25
N LEU A 54 12.62 1.98 11.87
CA LEU A 54 12.79 2.08 13.33
C LEU A 54 12.86 3.51 13.86
N GLY A 55 13.18 4.53 13.05
CA GLY A 55 13.49 5.89 13.51
C GLY A 55 12.37 6.91 13.35
N PHE A 56 11.26 6.56 12.70
CA PHE A 56 10.09 7.43 12.64
C PHE A 56 9.26 7.20 13.91
N LYS A 57 9.06 8.25 14.73
CA LYS A 57 8.13 8.21 15.87
C LYS A 57 6.77 7.82 15.32
N PRO A 58 6.27 6.61 15.60
CA PRO A 58 5.00 6.22 15.08
C PRO A 58 3.96 6.90 15.93
N ASN A 59 3.04 7.63 15.31
CA ASN A 59 1.70 7.70 15.85
C ASN A 59 0.96 6.40 15.49
N LEU A 60 1.56 5.26 15.86
CA LEU A 60 0.80 4.03 16.05
C LEU A 60 -0.11 4.33 17.24
N ALA A 61 -1.41 4.06 17.11
CA ALA A 61 -2.37 4.14 18.20
C ALA A 61 -1.73 3.74 19.55
N PRO A 62 -2.01 4.48 20.65
CA PRO A 62 -1.10 4.69 21.76
C PRO A 62 -0.49 3.36 22.21
N PHE A 63 0.84 3.31 22.16
CA PHE A 63 1.65 2.26 22.72
C PHE A 63 1.07 1.86 24.08
N GLU A 64 0.57 0.63 24.13
CA GLU A 64 -0.15 0.02 25.26
C GLU A 64 -1.67 0.30 25.27
N ILE A 65 -2.38 -0.48 24.47
CA ILE A 65 -3.78 -0.77 24.77
C ILE A 65 -3.81 -1.56 26.09
N PRO A 66 -4.53 -1.11 27.13
CA PRO A 66 -4.71 -1.88 28.34
C PRO A 66 -5.26 -3.28 28.02
N ASP A 67 -4.84 -4.30 28.77
CA ASP A 67 -5.29 -5.68 28.51
C ASP A 67 -6.81 -5.83 28.61
N HIS A 68 -7.46 -4.91 29.33
CA HIS A 68 -8.92 -4.82 29.51
C HIS A 68 -9.53 -3.57 28.86
N ALA A 69 -8.90 -3.03 27.80
CA ALA A 69 -9.51 -1.92 27.08
C ALA A 69 -10.89 -2.32 26.53
N PRO A 70 -11.91 -1.45 26.66
CA PRO A 70 -13.22 -1.75 26.11
C PRO A 70 -13.14 -1.92 24.59
N PRO A 71 -14.00 -2.75 23.99
CA PRO A 71 -14.04 -2.96 22.55
C PRO A 71 -14.34 -1.66 21.82
N LEU A 72 -13.85 -1.54 20.58
CA LEU A 72 -14.14 -0.37 19.75
C LEU A 72 -15.62 -0.30 19.38
N ARG A 73 -16.20 0.90 19.48
CA ARG A 73 -17.49 1.20 18.84
C ARG A 73 -17.37 1.09 17.33
N VAL A 74 -18.49 0.91 16.65
CA VAL A 74 -18.53 0.79 15.17
C VAL A 74 -17.81 1.96 14.48
N SER A 75 -18.09 3.20 14.86
CA SER A 75 -17.41 4.37 14.29
C SER A 75 -15.91 4.37 14.53
N GLN A 76 -15.47 3.88 15.70
CA GLN A 76 -14.05 3.76 16.04
C GLN A 76 -13.36 2.66 15.24
N LYS A 77 -14.08 1.61 14.82
CA LYS A 77 -13.53 0.57 13.92
C LYS A 77 -13.22 1.14 12.54
N TYR A 78 -14.13 1.95 11.98
CA TYR A 78 -13.88 2.63 10.71
C TYR A 78 -12.81 3.71 10.81
N ALA A 79 -12.78 4.48 11.91
CA ALA A 79 -11.68 5.41 12.16
C ALA A 79 -10.34 4.69 12.28
N TYR A 80 -10.30 3.54 12.96
CA TYR A 80 -9.12 2.70 13.04
C TYR A 80 -8.70 2.18 11.66
N ALA A 81 -9.64 1.70 10.83
CA ALA A 81 -9.37 1.30 9.46
C ALA A 81 -8.74 2.45 8.64
N PHE A 82 -9.27 3.66 8.77
CA PHE A 82 -8.73 4.85 8.10
C PHE A 82 -7.30 5.15 8.57
N HIS A 83 -7.03 5.12 9.88
CA HIS A 83 -5.68 5.30 10.41
C HIS A 83 -4.69 4.23 9.94
N GLN A 84 -5.13 3.00 9.69
CA GLN A 84 -4.28 1.95 9.12
C GLN A 84 -4.01 2.18 7.62
N ALA A 85 -4.96 2.79 6.91
CA ALA A 85 -4.80 3.12 5.49
C ALA A 85 -3.81 4.27 5.26
N GLU A 86 -3.75 5.23 6.19
CA GLU A 86 -2.82 6.38 6.14
C GLU A 86 -1.46 6.12 6.83
N ASP A 87 -1.22 4.90 7.34
CA ASP A 87 0.05 4.62 8.00
C ASP A 87 1.19 4.66 6.97
N PHE A 88 2.08 5.66 7.11
CA PHE A 88 3.27 5.81 6.28
C PHE A 88 4.09 4.52 6.13
N LYS A 89 4.08 3.66 7.16
CA LYS A 89 4.77 2.37 7.13
C LYS A 89 4.13 1.39 6.16
N ALA A 90 2.80 1.43 6.01
CA ALA A 90 2.10 0.62 5.04
C ALA A 90 2.53 1.02 3.63
N HIS A 91 2.60 2.32 3.34
CA HIS A 91 3.08 2.83 2.05
C HIS A 91 4.54 2.39 1.77
N LEU A 92 5.42 2.46 2.78
CA LEU A 92 6.80 1.96 2.63
C LEU A 92 6.84 0.44 2.40
N GLY A 93 5.98 -0.31 3.08
CA GLY A 93 5.79 -1.74 2.85
C GLY A 93 5.38 -2.04 1.41
N ASN A 94 4.47 -1.23 0.85
CA ASN A 94 3.99 -1.36 -0.52
C ASN A 94 5.08 -1.05 -1.56
N VAL A 95 5.95 -0.07 -1.30
CA VAL A 95 7.15 0.20 -2.12
C VAL A 95 8.05 -1.04 -2.21
N VAL A 96 8.30 -1.68 -1.06
CA VAL A 96 9.12 -2.90 -0.98
C VAL A 96 8.40 -4.06 -1.68
N GLN A 97 7.10 -4.26 -1.42
CA GLN A 97 6.30 -5.29 -2.05
C GLN A 97 6.32 -5.17 -3.58
N ALA A 98 6.12 -3.96 -4.12
CA ALA A 98 6.20 -3.71 -5.56
C ALA A 98 7.59 -4.04 -6.11
N ALA A 99 8.66 -3.77 -5.36
CA ALA A 99 10.03 -4.10 -5.77
C ALA A 99 10.27 -5.62 -5.79
N PHE A 100 9.73 -6.35 -4.83
CA PHE A 100 9.74 -7.82 -4.84
C PHE A 100 8.97 -8.37 -6.04
N GLN A 101 7.75 -7.91 -6.29
CA GLN A 101 6.94 -8.33 -7.44
C GLN A 101 7.63 -8.03 -8.78
N GLN A 102 8.31 -6.88 -8.86
CA GLN A 102 9.13 -6.48 -9.99
C GLN A 102 10.31 -7.45 -10.17
N GLY A 103 11.08 -7.71 -9.11
CA GLY A 103 12.28 -8.55 -9.17
C GLY A 103 12.01 -10.02 -9.46
N PHE A 104 10.86 -10.54 -9.03
CA PHE A 104 10.43 -11.92 -9.27
C PHE A 104 9.52 -12.07 -10.50
N ASP A 105 9.31 -10.99 -11.25
CA ASP A 105 8.43 -10.94 -12.42
C ASP A 105 7.07 -11.61 -12.18
N SER A 106 6.47 -11.32 -11.01
CA SER A 106 5.25 -12.01 -10.56
C SER A 106 4.03 -11.76 -11.45
N GLN A 107 4.14 -10.81 -12.40
CA GLN A 107 3.16 -10.54 -13.45
C GLN A 107 3.93 -10.25 -14.76
N PRO A 108 4.30 -11.29 -15.52
CA PRO A 108 5.15 -11.15 -16.71
C PRO A 108 4.53 -10.24 -17.78
N HIS A 109 3.19 -10.24 -17.88
CA HIS A 109 2.44 -9.42 -18.84
C HIS A 109 2.52 -7.91 -18.59
N TYR A 110 2.84 -7.48 -17.37
CA TYR A 110 3.06 -6.07 -17.06
C TYR A 110 4.45 -5.59 -17.52
N GLY A 111 5.39 -6.52 -17.71
CA GLY A 111 6.75 -6.22 -18.10
C GLY A 111 7.59 -5.60 -16.98
N GLN A 112 8.76 -5.09 -17.37
CA GLN A 112 9.80 -4.60 -16.49
C GLN A 112 10.07 -3.10 -16.67
N GLY A 113 10.56 -2.43 -15.61
CA GLY A 113 10.89 -1.00 -15.61
C GLY A 113 9.99 -0.14 -14.70
N TRP A 114 10.23 1.18 -14.70
CA TRP A 114 9.57 2.11 -13.78
C TRP A 114 8.06 2.27 -14.00
N GLY A 115 7.56 2.14 -15.24
CA GLY A 115 6.13 2.18 -15.53
C GLY A 115 5.38 0.99 -14.90
N PRO A 116 5.77 -0.26 -15.21
CA PRO A 116 5.21 -1.45 -14.57
C PRO A 116 5.38 -1.46 -13.04
N TYR A 117 6.52 -0.96 -12.54
CA TYR A 117 6.73 -0.78 -11.10
C TYR A 117 5.68 0.15 -10.46
N ALA A 118 5.43 1.31 -11.08
CA ALA A 118 4.42 2.26 -10.61
C ALA A 118 3.00 1.66 -10.64
N GLN A 119 2.70 0.83 -11.63
CA GLN A 119 1.43 0.09 -11.68
C GLN A 119 1.31 -0.91 -10.54
N ARG A 120 2.36 -1.70 -10.26
CA ARG A 120 2.42 -2.64 -9.12
C ARG A 120 2.27 -1.92 -7.79
N TYR A 121 2.95 -0.78 -7.63
CA TYR A 121 2.82 0.06 -6.45
C TYR A 121 1.40 0.62 -6.28
N GLY A 122 0.82 1.18 -7.35
CA GLY A 122 -0.57 1.68 -7.31
C GLY A 122 -1.59 0.59 -6.98
N ALA A 123 -1.39 -0.62 -7.51
CA ALA A 123 -2.20 -1.78 -7.15
C ALA A 123 -2.04 -2.15 -5.66
N ALA A 124 -0.82 -2.18 -5.13
CA ALA A 124 -0.54 -2.44 -3.72
C ALA A 124 -1.17 -1.37 -2.80
N GLU A 125 -1.17 -0.10 -3.20
CA GLU A 125 -1.84 0.99 -2.48
C GLU A 125 -3.36 0.81 -2.45
N ALA A 126 -3.97 0.51 -3.62
CA ALA A 126 -5.39 0.23 -3.69
C ALA A 126 -5.78 -0.99 -2.83
N ASP A 127 -4.96 -2.03 -2.87
CA ASP A 127 -5.13 -3.23 -2.06
C ASP A 127 -5.01 -2.93 -0.56
N GLN A 128 -4.07 -2.09 -0.16
CA GLN A 128 -3.89 -1.67 1.23
C GLN A 128 -5.12 -0.91 1.76
N VAL A 129 -5.61 0.08 1.01
CA VAL A 129 -6.76 0.90 1.44
C VAL A 129 -8.02 0.05 1.56
N THR A 130 -8.29 -0.79 0.56
CA THR A 130 -9.47 -1.67 0.55
C THR A 130 -9.36 -2.76 1.62
N SER A 131 -8.17 -3.35 1.82
CA SER A 131 -7.89 -4.26 2.93
C SER A 131 -8.19 -3.62 4.28
N CYS A 132 -7.71 -2.40 4.52
CA CYS A 132 -7.95 -1.71 5.78
C CYS A 132 -9.43 -1.53 6.05
N PHE A 133 -10.18 -1.08 5.04
CA PHE A 133 -11.63 -0.91 5.15
C PHE A 133 -12.34 -2.23 5.49
N PHE A 134 -12.05 -3.31 4.76
CA PHE A 134 -12.74 -4.59 4.96
C PHE A 134 -12.30 -5.31 6.24
N ILE A 135 -11.00 -5.46 6.44
CA ILE A 135 -10.42 -6.27 7.52
C ILE A 135 -10.50 -5.58 8.88
N TYR A 136 -10.39 -4.25 8.93
CA TYR A 136 -10.40 -3.49 10.18
C TYR A 136 -11.70 -2.73 10.46
N GLY A 137 -12.52 -2.46 9.42
CA GLY A 137 -13.79 -1.76 9.55
C GLY A 137 -15.00 -2.67 9.38
N PHE A 138 -15.28 -3.06 8.14
CA PHE A 138 -16.53 -3.74 7.74
C PHE A 138 -16.69 -5.13 8.38
N PHE A 139 -15.73 -6.03 8.21
CA PHE A 139 -15.84 -7.38 8.78
C PHE A 139 -15.82 -7.38 10.31
N PRO A 140 -14.99 -6.60 11.02
CA PRO A 140 -15.07 -6.51 12.47
C PRO A 140 -16.39 -5.92 12.98
N HIS A 141 -17.01 -5.02 12.22
CA HIS A 141 -18.36 -4.54 12.50
C HIS A 141 -19.40 -5.64 12.34
N LEU A 142 -19.29 -6.45 11.27
CA LEU A 142 -20.22 -7.54 10.96
C LEU A 142 -20.10 -8.69 11.99
N PHE A 143 -18.89 -9.18 12.21
CA PHE A 143 -18.60 -10.33 13.09
C PHE A 143 -18.45 -9.98 14.57
N LYS A 144 -18.59 -8.69 14.93
CA LYS A 144 -18.49 -8.20 16.32
C LYS A 144 -17.16 -8.57 16.97
N THR A 145 -16.07 -8.27 16.29
CA THR A 145 -14.70 -8.52 16.78
C THR A 145 -13.92 -7.21 16.90
N ASP A 146 -12.90 -7.22 17.74
CA ASP A 146 -11.97 -6.12 17.88
C ASP A 146 -10.84 -6.24 16.85
N PRO A 147 -10.63 -5.24 15.97
CA PRO A 147 -9.58 -5.29 14.96
C PRO A 147 -8.17 -5.00 15.51
N ARG A 148 -8.05 -4.58 16.78
CA ARG A 148 -6.76 -4.15 17.34
C ARG A 148 -5.90 -5.33 17.75
N TYR A 149 -4.58 -5.17 17.58
CA TYR A 149 -3.59 -6.09 18.14
C TYR A 149 -3.33 -5.75 19.61
N PHE A 150 -3.53 -6.74 20.49
CA PHE A 150 -3.24 -6.63 21.92
C PHE A 150 -1.95 -7.37 22.23
N ARG A 151 -0.96 -6.67 22.78
CA ARG A 151 0.36 -7.26 23.08
C ARG A 151 0.30 -8.19 24.29
N LYS A 152 1.14 -9.23 24.29
CA LYS A 152 1.28 -10.12 25.46
C LYS A 152 2.14 -9.51 26.57
N LYS A 153 3.08 -8.61 26.22
CA LYS A 153 4.00 -7.86 27.10
C LYS A 153 5.03 -8.69 27.87
N HIS A 154 4.63 -9.83 28.45
CA HIS A 154 5.48 -10.68 29.30
C HIS A 154 5.68 -12.10 28.75
N GLY A 155 6.71 -12.77 29.26
CA GLY A 155 7.08 -14.14 28.89
C GLY A 155 8.34 -14.23 28.03
N SER A 156 8.74 -15.46 27.70
CA SER A 156 9.91 -15.71 26.85
C SER A 156 9.69 -15.21 25.42
N VAL A 157 10.79 -14.96 24.69
CA VAL A 157 10.76 -14.53 23.29
C VAL A 157 9.92 -15.48 22.43
N TRP A 158 10.12 -16.79 22.58
CA TRP A 158 9.35 -17.81 21.85
C TRP A 158 7.86 -17.77 22.20
N SER A 159 7.51 -17.57 23.47
CA SER A 159 6.12 -17.48 23.91
C SER A 159 5.38 -16.28 23.33
N ARG A 160 6.07 -15.13 23.25
CA ARG A 160 5.54 -13.89 22.68
C ARG A 160 5.43 -13.96 21.16
N MET A 161 6.41 -14.56 20.49
CA MET A 161 6.39 -14.77 19.04
C MET A 161 5.24 -15.70 18.62
N ASN A 162 5.05 -16.84 19.29
CA ASN A 162 3.92 -17.73 19.02
C ASN A 162 2.57 -17.05 19.31
N TYR A 163 2.51 -16.27 20.39
CA TYR A 163 1.32 -15.48 20.68
C TYR A 163 0.99 -14.52 19.53
N ALA A 164 1.98 -13.74 19.08
CA ALA A 164 1.83 -12.77 18.01
C ALA A 164 1.40 -13.43 16.69
N ALA A 165 2.08 -14.51 16.29
CA ALA A 165 1.70 -15.29 15.11
C ALA A 165 0.27 -15.85 15.22
N SER A 166 -0.13 -16.35 16.40
CA SER A 166 -1.48 -16.86 16.60
C SER A 166 -2.57 -15.80 16.45
N ARG A 167 -2.27 -14.50 16.64
CA ARG A 167 -3.26 -13.42 16.51
C ARG A 167 -3.75 -13.22 15.08
N THR A 168 -3.03 -13.73 14.09
CA THR A 168 -3.50 -13.82 12.71
C THR A 168 -4.77 -14.66 12.59
N LEU A 169 -4.88 -15.74 13.38
CA LEU A 169 -6.01 -16.66 13.37
C LEU A 169 -6.96 -16.47 14.56
N ILE A 170 -6.55 -15.74 15.59
CA ILE A 170 -7.31 -15.56 16.83
C ILE A 170 -7.45 -14.08 17.17
N THR A 171 -8.67 -13.60 17.24
CA THR A 171 -8.98 -12.21 17.64
C THR A 171 -9.87 -12.18 18.90
N ARG A 172 -10.08 -10.98 19.45
CA ARG A 172 -11.01 -10.75 20.56
C ARG A 172 -12.40 -10.45 20.03
N ARG A 173 -13.44 -10.96 20.70
CA ARG A 173 -14.82 -10.58 20.42
C ARG A 173 -15.16 -9.28 21.16
N ASP A 174 -16.08 -8.48 20.61
CA ASP A 174 -16.58 -7.28 21.27
C ASP A 174 -17.20 -7.59 22.64
N SER A 175 -17.86 -8.73 22.78
CA SER A 175 -18.43 -9.19 24.06
C SER A 175 -17.38 -9.75 25.04
N GLY A 176 -16.10 -9.70 24.70
CA GLY A 176 -15.01 -10.35 25.44
C GLY A 176 -14.74 -11.78 24.99
N GLY A 177 -13.59 -12.31 25.43
CA GLY A 177 -13.10 -13.63 25.04
C GLY A 177 -12.40 -13.66 23.68
N LEU A 178 -11.91 -14.84 23.31
CA LEU A 178 -11.20 -15.10 22.06
C LEU A 178 -12.10 -15.82 21.06
N THR A 179 -11.92 -15.52 19.78
CA THR A 179 -12.63 -16.18 18.68
C THR A 179 -11.73 -16.29 17.45
N PHE A 180 -12.13 -17.10 16.48
CA PHE A 180 -11.42 -17.21 15.22
C PHE A 180 -11.44 -15.86 14.49
N ASN A 181 -10.30 -15.45 13.94
CA ASN A 181 -10.12 -14.16 13.28
C ASN A 181 -10.70 -14.19 11.86
N THR A 182 -12.01 -14.40 11.78
CA THR A 182 -12.78 -14.41 10.54
C THR A 182 -12.56 -13.14 9.71
N PRO A 183 -12.55 -11.91 10.28
CA PRO A 183 -12.25 -10.71 9.51
C PRO A 183 -10.89 -10.76 8.80
N GLN A 184 -9.85 -11.21 9.49
CA GLN A 184 -8.50 -11.27 8.94
C GLN A 184 -8.39 -12.40 7.90
N VAL A 185 -8.92 -13.58 8.21
CA VAL A 185 -8.77 -14.77 7.36
C VAL A 185 -9.63 -14.67 6.11
N VAL A 186 -10.93 -14.37 6.26
CA VAL A 186 -11.86 -14.24 5.14
C VAL A 186 -11.63 -12.93 4.41
N GLY A 187 -11.32 -11.84 5.12
CA GLY A 187 -11.07 -10.55 4.49
C GLY A 187 -9.84 -10.54 3.60
N GLN A 188 -8.77 -11.25 3.98
CA GLN A 188 -7.63 -11.42 3.08
C GLN A 188 -7.95 -12.29 1.86
N LEU A 189 -8.76 -13.36 2.03
CA LEU A 189 -9.15 -14.18 0.89
C LEU A 189 -10.02 -13.37 -0.09
N PHE A 190 -10.96 -12.61 0.45
CA PHE A 190 -11.80 -11.69 -0.30
C PHE A 190 -10.94 -10.65 -1.03
N GLN A 191 -9.93 -10.09 -0.36
CA GLN A 191 -9.01 -9.15 -0.97
C GLN A 191 -8.17 -9.78 -2.09
N SER A 192 -7.59 -10.97 -1.88
CA SER A 192 -6.86 -11.67 -2.93
C SER A 192 -7.74 -11.90 -4.15
N GLY A 193 -9.02 -12.22 -3.95
CA GLY A 193 -9.99 -12.33 -5.04
C GLY A 193 -10.25 -11.02 -5.78
N ILE A 194 -10.41 -9.90 -5.05
CA ILE A 194 -10.57 -8.56 -5.65
C ILE A 194 -9.31 -8.16 -6.43
N SER A 195 -8.13 -8.31 -5.82
CA SER A 195 -6.84 -7.99 -6.44
C SER A 195 -6.68 -8.77 -7.75
N THR A 196 -7.03 -10.07 -7.74
CA THR A 196 -7.02 -10.90 -8.95
C THR A 196 -8.04 -10.46 -10.00
N ALA A 197 -9.19 -9.92 -9.61
CA ALA A 197 -10.22 -9.47 -10.56
C ALA A 197 -9.76 -8.31 -11.45
N TYR A 198 -8.80 -7.49 -11.01
CA TYR A 198 -8.24 -6.39 -11.80
C TYR A 198 -7.18 -6.84 -12.81
N TYR A 199 -6.66 -8.08 -12.71
CA TYR A 199 -5.74 -8.62 -13.71
C TYR A 199 -6.45 -9.08 -14.98
N PRO A 200 -5.72 -9.13 -16.13
CA PRO A 200 -6.22 -9.71 -17.38
C PRO A 200 -6.78 -11.13 -17.15
N ALA A 201 -7.82 -11.51 -17.89
CA ALA A 201 -8.52 -12.78 -17.67
C ALA A 201 -7.61 -14.03 -17.70
N GLN A 202 -6.54 -13.99 -18.49
CA GLN A 202 -5.53 -15.05 -18.60
C GLN A 202 -4.66 -15.22 -17.35
N ASP A 203 -4.59 -14.21 -16.48
CA ASP A 203 -3.81 -14.22 -15.23
C ASP A 203 -4.71 -14.45 -13.99
N ARG A 204 -6.00 -14.76 -14.20
CA ARG A 204 -6.97 -15.03 -13.12
C ARG A 204 -6.96 -16.51 -12.74
N ASP A 205 -5.91 -16.93 -12.06
CA ASP A 205 -5.81 -18.29 -11.52
C ASP A 205 -6.31 -18.39 -10.08
N PRO A 206 -7.33 -19.24 -9.78
CA PRO A 206 -7.73 -19.52 -8.41
C PRO A 206 -6.58 -20.05 -7.53
N GLY A 207 -5.64 -20.81 -8.10
CA GLY A 207 -4.46 -21.29 -7.38
C GLY A 207 -3.61 -20.14 -6.83
N GLN A 208 -3.32 -19.15 -7.68
CA GLN A 208 -2.62 -17.93 -7.32
C GLN A 208 -3.35 -17.14 -6.22
N VAL A 209 -4.68 -17.05 -6.25
CA VAL A 209 -5.48 -16.40 -5.18
C VAL A 209 -5.19 -17.04 -3.82
N PHE A 210 -5.21 -18.37 -3.73
CA PHE A 210 -4.93 -19.08 -2.48
C PHE A 210 -3.47 -18.97 -2.03
N GLN A 211 -2.52 -18.95 -2.97
CA GLN A 211 -1.11 -18.71 -2.66
C GLN A 211 -0.90 -17.30 -2.09
N SER A 212 -1.45 -16.27 -2.75
CA SER A 212 -1.41 -14.89 -2.27
C SER A 212 -2.11 -14.72 -0.93
N TRP A 213 -3.24 -15.40 -0.72
CA TRP A 213 -3.94 -15.43 0.57
C TRP A 213 -3.07 -16.03 1.68
N GLY A 214 -2.45 -17.19 1.45
CA GLY A 214 -1.55 -17.82 2.41
C GLY A 214 -0.34 -16.96 2.75
N LEU A 215 0.26 -16.33 1.74
CA LEU A 215 1.37 -15.40 1.91
C LEU A 215 0.96 -14.16 2.70
N SER A 216 -0.24 -13.62 2.45
CA SER A 216 -0.78 -12.48 3.20
C SER A 216 -0.94 -12.81 4.69
N LEU A 217 -1.40 -14.03 5.02
CA LEU A 217 -1.52 -14.49 6.41
C LEU A 217 -0.14 -14.59 7.09
N LEU A 218 0.89 -15.04 6.37
CA LEU A 218 2.26 -15.06 6.85
C LEU A 218 2.78 -13.65 7.10
N PHE A 219 2.56 -12.71 6.16
CA PHE A 219 2.93 -11.31 6.35
C PHE A 219 2.22 -10.68 7.55
N ASN A 220 0.93 -10.93 7.75
CA ASN A 220 0.20 -10.45 8.92
C ASN A 220 0.79 -11.01 10.22
N SER A 221 1.19 -12.28 10.22
CA SER A 221 1.87 -12.91 11.36
C SER A 221 3.21 -12.23 11.66
N GLY A 222 4.00 -11.96 10.62
CA GLY A 222 5.24 -11.19 10.71
C GLY A 222 5.02 -9.77 11.24
N TYR A 223 3.96 -9.09 10.78
CA TYR A 223 3.58 -7.77 11.27
C TYR A 223 3.20 -7.79 12.75
N ASN A 224 2.40 -8.76 13.19
CA ASN A 224 2.05 -8.93 14.60
C ASN A 224 3.29 -9.17 15.47
N ILE A 225 4.25 -9.99 14.99
CA ILE A 225 5.53 -10.21 15.68
C ILE A 225 6.34 -8.90 15.75
N ALA A 226 6.43 -8.16 14.64
CA ALA A 226 7.11 -6.88 14.62
C ALA A 226 6.45 -5.90 15.61
N ALA A 227 5.12 -5.82 15.66
CA ALA A 227 4.38 -5.00 16.61
C ALA A 227 4.57 -5.46 18.07
N GLU A 228 4.68 -6.77 18.32
CA GLU A 228 4.95 -7.33 19.65
C GLU A 228 6.30 -6.89 20.20
N PHE A 229 7.34 -6.86 19.36
CA PHE A 229 8.72 -6.56 19.76
C PHE A 229 9.18 -5.14 19.45
N TYR A 230 8.43 -4.36 18.67
CA TYR A 230 8.79 -3.01 18.26
C TYR A 230 9.24 -2.12 19.44
N PRO A 231 8.49 -2.00 20.55
CA PRO A 231 8.93 -1.12 21.63
C PRO A 231 10.15 -1.68 22.38
N ASP A 232 10.37 -3.00 22.41
CA ASP A 232 11.60 -3.56 22.99
C ASP A 232 12.82 -3.18 22.16
N ILE A 233 12.69 -3.21 20.82
CA ILE A 233 13.72 -2.78 19.88
C ILE A 233 13.94 -1.28 20.01
N TRP A 234 12.87 -0.48 20.02
CA TRP A 234 12.94 0.97 20.18
C TRP A 234 13.65 1.35 21.48
N HIS A 235 13.31 0.71 22.60
CA HIS A 235 13.98 0.99 23.88
C HIS A 235 15.46 0.59 23.88
N LYS A 236 15.84 -0.52 23.23
CA LYS A 236 17.23 -0.97 23.17
C LYS A 236 18.09 -0.14 22.19
N VAL A 237 17.52 0.30 21.09
CA VAL A 237 18.24 0.98 20.00
C VAL A 237 18.23 2.50 20.18
N LEU A 238 17.12 3.09 20.62
CA LEU A 238 16.91 4.55 20.62
C LEU A 238 16.89 5.20 22.01
N ARG A 239 16.90 4.41 23.09
CA ARG A 239 17.15 4.91 24.47
C ARG A 239 18.49 4.46 25.05
N ARG A 240 19.47 4.12 24.19
CA ARG A 240 20.89 4.10 24.60
C ARG A 240 21.45 5.53 24.62
N LYS A 241 20.94 6.31 25.57
CA LYS A 241 21.58 7.35 26.40
C LYS A 241 20.48 8.02 27.21
#